data_AF-A0A1H9PF71-F1
#
_entry.id   AF-A0A1H9PF71-F1
#
_cell.length_a   1.000
_cell.length_b   1.000
_cell.length_c   1.000
_cell.angle_alpha   90.00
_cell.angle_beta   90.00
_cell.angle_gamma   90.00
#
_symmetry.space_group_name_H-M   'P 1'
#
loop_
_entity.id
_entity.type
_entity.pdbx_description
1 polymer ?
#
loop_
_entity_poly.entity_id
_entity_poly.type
_entity_poly.pdbx_seq_one_letter_code
_entity_poly.pdbx_strand_id
1 'polypeptide(L)'
;MNTVIILLLTFIFISQLIIIYLLIKKRVYVKKSFSPEAEENSRNIYELDDERKRTIELQLLRIRNAVQKQTEDIHNKEIELAPKSLIFDTNTLKELYPPDQQALIHSFMNSFNNYLDRYWYTDKGKLKTVFRGAAHKTDTEAGKLVLASRELCHDMDQWLKKLNTFS
;
A
#
# COMPACT_ATOMS: atom_id res chain seq x y z
N MET A 1 52.17 -30.20 53.32
CA MET A 1 50.85 -30.68 52.86
C MET A 1 49.84 -29.54 52.77
N ASN A 2 49.63 -28.76 53.85
CA ASN A 2 48.67 -27.65 53.86
C ASN A 2 48.97 -26.53 52.83
N THR A 3 50.25 -26.22 52.59
CA THR A 3 50.66 -25.22 51.59
C THR A 3 50.28 -25.61 50.16
N VAL A 4 50.40 -26.89 49.81
CA VAL A 4 50.03 -27.42 48.49
C VAL A 4 48.52 -27.39 48.29
N ILE A 5 47.75 -27.70 49.34
CA ILE A 5 46.28 -27.62 49.32
C ILE A 5 45.81 -26.17 49.13
N ILE A 6 46.45 -25.21 49.80
CA ILE A 6 46.13 -23.78 49.65
C ILE A 6 46.39 -23.30 48.22
N LEU A 7 47.52 -23.70 47.61
CA LEU A 7 47.84 -23.33 46.21
C LEU A 7 46.86 -23.94 45.20
N LEU A 8 46.38 -25.15 45.43
CA LEU A 8 45.36 -25.77 44.58
C LEU A 8 44.02 -25.04 44.68
N LEU A 9 43.60 -24.66 45.90
CA LEU A 9 42.35 -23.93 46.12
C LEU A 9 42.40 -22.52 45.51
N THR A 10 43.52 -21.82 45.62
CA THR A 10 43.67 -20.50 44.99
C THR A 10 43.66 -20.60 43.46
N PHE A 11 44.30 -21.62 42.89
CA PHE A 11 44.27 -21.85 41.44
C PHE A 11 42.85 -22.13 40.92
N ILE A 12 42.09 -22.98 41.63
CA ILE A 12 40.69 -23.28 41.29
C ILE A 12 39.86 -21.99 41.35
N PHE A 13 40.02 -21.18 42.40
CA PHE A 13 39.28 -19.93 42.56
C PHE A 13 39.57 -18.93 41.43
N ILE A 14 40.84 -18.76 41.06
CA ILE A 14 41.24 -17.88 39.94
C ILE A 14 40.64 -18.39 38.62
N SER A 15 40.67 -19.71 38.37
CA SER A 15 40.09 -20.29 37.16
C SER A 15 38.57 -20.03 37.05
N GLN A 16 37.84 -20.10 38.17
CA GLN A 16 36.41 -19.80 38.22
C GLN A 16 36.13 -18.33 37.92
N LEU A 17 36.93 -17.41 38.47
CA LEU A 17 36.80 -15.98 38.18
C LEU A 17 37.06 -15.66 36.70
N ILE A 18 38.04 -16.31 36.08
CA ILE A 18 38.33 -16.13 34.64
C ILE A 18 37.16 -16.63 33.78
N ILE A 19 36.59 -17.80 34.11
CA ILE A 19 35.44 -18.34 33.39
C ILE A 19 34.22 -17.40 33.50
N ILE A 20 33.93 -16.90 34.70
CA ILE A 20 32.83 -15.95 34.94
C ILE A 20 33.05 -14.67 34.13
N TYR A 21 34.27 -14.11 34.15
CA TYR A 21 34.63 -12.92 33.38
C TYR A 21 34.41 -13.13 31.87
N LEU A 22 34.84 -14.26 31.32
CA LEU A 22 34.63 -14.59 29.91
C LEU A 22 33.15 -14.74 29.54
N LEU A 23 32.35 -15.35 30.43
CA LEU A 23 30.90 -15.49 30.22
C LEU A 23 30.16 -14.14 30.25
N ILE A 24 30.54 -13.22 31.15
CA ILE A 24 29.97 -11.86 31.19
C ILE A 24 30.35 -11.08 29.92
N LYS A 25 31.62 -11.13 29.50
CA LYS A 25 32.08 -10.44 28.29
C LYS A 25 31.38 -10.96 27.03
N LYS A 26 31.15 -12.28 26.93
CA LYS A 26 30.40 -12.88 25.83
C LYS A 26 28.94 -12.39 25.81
N ARG A 27 28.28 -12.26 26.96
CA ARG A 27 26.90 -11.70 27.02
C ARG A 27 26.84 -10.24 26.57
N VAL A 28 27.81 -9.42 26.95
CA VAL A 28 27.86 -8.00 26.54
C VAL A 28 28.14 -7.86 25.04
N TYR A 29 29.00 -8.69 24.47
CA TYR A 29 29.27 -8.69 23.03
C TYR A 29 28.03 -9.13 22.23
N VAL A 30 27.38 -10.22 22.63
CA VAL A 30 26.17 -10.73 21.97
C VAL A 30 25.00 -9.74 22.06
N LYS A 31 24.83 -9.04 23.19
CA LYS A 31 23.78 -8.01 23.34
C LYS A 31 24.04 -6.74 22.52
N LYS A 32 25.29 -6.47 22.14
CA LYS A 32 25.66 -5.32 21.30
C LYS A 32 25.60 -5.63 19.80
N SER A 33 25.68 -6.90 19.41
CA SER A 33 25.57 -7.37 18.01
C SER A 33 24.16 -7.81 17.60
N PHE A 34 23.23 -7.95 18.55
CA PHE A 34 21.83 -8.30 18.30
C PHE A 34 20.97 -7.37 19.18
N SER A 35 20.55 -6.23 18.63
CA SER A 35 19.42 -5.48 19.18
C SER A 35 18.16 -5.99 18.49
N PRO A 36 17.45 -6.99 19.06
CA PRO A 36 16.20 -7.47 18.48
C PRO A 36 15.20 -6.34 18.25
N GLU A 37 15.24 -5.26 19.05
CA GLU A 37 14.40 -4.07 18.89
C GLU A 37 14.65 -3.31 17.58
N ALA A 38 15.87 -3.31 17.03
CA ALA A 38 16.16 -2.64 15.76
C ALA A 38 15.69 -3.45 14.54
N GLU A 39 15.78 -4.78 14.62
CA GLU A 39 15.24 -5.69 13.58
C GLU A 39 13.71 -5.81 13.67
N GLU A 40 13.14 -5.74 14.87
CA GLU A 40 11.69 -5.77 15.08
C GLU A 40 11.04 -4.46 14.60
N ASN A 41 11.65 -3.31 14.89
CA ASN A 41 11.18 -2.03 14.38
C ASN A 41 11.27 -1.95 12.85
N SER A 42 12.33 -2.45 12.23
CA SER A 42 12.43 -2.44 10.76
C SER A 42 11.39 -3.36 10.11
N ARG A 43 11.16 -4.57 10.64
CA ARG A 43 10.08 -5.46 10.16
C ARG A 43 8.70 -4.81 10.29
N ASN A 44 8.40 -4.20 11.42
CA ASN A 44 7.12 -3.51 11.63
C ASN A 44 6.89 -2.36 10.61
N ILE A 45 7.95 -1.64 10.24
CA ILE A 45 7.85 -0.58 9.21
C ILE A 45 7.53 -1.18 7.83
N TYR A 46 8.20 -2.27 7.44
CA TYR A 46 7.92 -2.94 6.17
C TYR A 46 6.49 -3.48 6.10
N GLU A 47 5.98 -4.07 7.18
CA GLU A 47 4.60 -4.55 7.24
C GLU A 47 3.58 -3.41 7.10
N LEU A 48 3.87 -2.26 7.70
CA LEU A 48 3.01 -1.07 7.60
C LEU A 48 2.99 -0.50 6.17
N ASP A 49 4.13 -0.45 5.51
CA ASP A 49 4.23 0.05 4.13
C ASP A 49 3.53 -0.87 3.14
N ASP A 50 3.63 -2.19 3.33
CA ASP A 50 2.88 -3.16 2.54
C ASP A 50 1.37 -3.02 2.74
N GLU A 51 0.91 -2.79 3.97
CA GLU A 51 -0.51 -2.56 4.25
C GLU A 51 -1.02 -1.25 3.63
N ARG A 52 -0.20 -0.21 3.62
CA ARG A 52 -0.52 1.06 2.93
C ARG A 52 -0.62 0.87 1.43
N LYS A 53 0.29 0.11 0.81
CA LYS A 53 0.22 -0.25 -0.61
C LYS A 53 -1.06 -1.01 -0.95
N ARG A 54 -1.38 -2.05 -0.17
CA ARG A 54 -2.64 -2.81 -0.33
C ARG A 54 -3.87 -1.92 -0.19
N THR A 55 -3.84 -0.98 0.75
CA THR A 55 -4.95 -0.03 0.92
C THR A 55 -5.16 0.82 -0.33
N ILE A 56 -4.08 1.30 -0.97
CA ILE A 56 -4.15 2.04 -2.23
C ILE A 56 -4.71 1.14 -3.33
N GLU A 57 -4.18 -0.06 -3.50
CA GLU A 57 -4.64 -1.04 -4.51
C GLU A 57 -6.14 -1.36 -4.35
N LEU A 58 -6.60 -1.55 -3.11
CA LEU A 58 -8.02 -1.74 -2.80
C LEU A 58 -8.86 -0.51 -3.18
N GLN A 59 -8.37 0.72 -2.96
CA GLN A 59 -9.07 1.91 -3.42
C GLN A 59 -9.18 1.96 -4.95
N LEU A 60 -8.09 1.66 -5.67
CA LEU A 60 -8.09 1.63 -7.14
C LEU A 60 -9.05 0.56 -7.67
N LEU A 61 -9.05 -0.63 -7.08
CA LEU A 61 -10.00 -1.70 -7.44
C LEU A 61 -11.45 -1.32 -7.18
N ARG A 62 -11.74 -0.63 -6.06
CA ARG A 62 -13.08 -0.12 -5.77
C ARG A 62 -13.55 0.89 -6.80
N ILE A 63 -12.68 1.81 -7.22
CA ILE A 63 -12.97 2.77 -8.30
C ILE A 63 -13.26 2.02 -9.60
N ARG A 64 -12.37 1.11 -9.99
CA ARG A 64 -12.51 0.30 -11.21
C ARG A 64 -13.82 -0.48 -11.22
N ASN A 65 -14.20 -1.11 -10.11
CA ASN A 65 -15.45 -1.84 -10.00
C ASN A 65 -16.67 -0.92 -10.11
N ALA A 66 -16.61 0.26 -9.50
CA ALA A 66 -17.68 1.25 -9.62
C ALA A 66 -17.87 1.70 -11.08
N VAL A 67 -16.79 1.88 -11.85
CA VAL A 67 -16.83 2.19 -13.29
C VAL A 67 -17.34 0.99 -14.09
N GLN A 68 -16.90 -0.23 -13.77
CA GLN A 68 -17.33 -1.44 -14.48
C GLN A 68 -18.84 -1.62 -14.40
N LYS A 69 -19.46 -1.36 -13.25
CA LYS A 69 -20.92 -1.42 -13.12
C LYS A 69 -21.65 -0.52 -14.11
N GLN A 70 -21.05 0.61 -14.46
CA GLN A 70 -21.61 1.55 -15.44
C GLN A 70 -21.61 1.01 -16.89
N THR A 71 -20.94 -0.11 -17.15
CA THR A 71 -20.90 -0.74 -18.48
C THR A 71 -22.13 -1.60 -18.78
N GLU A 72 -22.88 -1.96 -17.73
CA GLU A 72 -24.10 -2.78 -17.77
C GLU A 72 -25.33 -1.88 -17.66
N ASP A 73 -25.40 -1.05 -16.61
CA ASP A 73 -26.45 -0.06 -16.38
C ASP A 73 -25.91 1.12 -15.55
N ILE A 74 -26.62 2.24 -15.50
CA ILE A 74 -26.16 3.44 -14.80
C ILE A 74 -26.48 3.33 -13.30
N HIS A 75 -25.46 3.01 -12.51
CA HIS A 75 -25.52 2.90 -11.05
C HIS A 75 -24.89 4.14 -10.40
N ASN A 76 -25.69 5.19 -10.21
CA ASN A 76 -25.25 6.43 -9.57
C ASN A 76 -24.65 6.22 -8.17
N LYS A 77 -25.20 5.30 -7.37
CA LYS A 77 -24.73 5.07 -6.01
C LYS A 77 -23.32 4.50 -5.96
N GLU A 78 -22.96 3.65 -6.92
CA GLU A 78 -21.59 3.09 -7.01
C GLU A 78 -20.58 4.21 -7.25
N ILE A 79 -20.90 5.16 -8.13
CA ILE A 79 -20.03 6.32 -8.39
C ILE A 79 -20.03 7.29 -7.21
N GLU A 80 -21.15 7.52 -6.55
CA GLU A 80 -21.20 8.36 -5.34
C GLU A 80 -20.26 7.83 -4.24
N LEU A 81 -20.24 6.51 -4.03
CA LEU A 81 -19.45 5.85 -3.00
C LEU A 81 -17.98 5.59 -3.39
N ALA A 82 -17.65 5.73 -4.68
CA ALA A 82 -16.29 5.52 -5.16
C ALA A 82 -15.35 6.63 -4.63
N PRO A 83 -14.15 6.28 -4.12
CA PRO A 83 -13.16 7.25 -3.67
C PRO A 83 -12.81 8.25 -4.78
N LYS A 84 -12.86 9.55 -4.48
CA LYS A 84 -12.53 10.65 -5.43
C LYS A 84 -11.09 11.11 -5.33
N SER A 85 -10.43 10.73 -4.26
CA SER A 85 -9.03 10.97 -3.99
C SER A 85 -8.45 9.74 -3.32
N LEU A 86 -7.13 9.62 -3.38
CA LEU A 86 -6.40 8.63 -2.60
C LEU A 86 -6.45 9.03 -1.11
N ILE A 87 -6.39 8.04 -0.23
CA ILE A 87 -6.36 8.26 1.22
C ILE A 87 -5.03 8.86 1.69
N PHE A 88 -3.95 8.59 0.96
CA PHE A 88 -2.61 9.08 1.25
C PHE A 88 -2.21 10.23 0.34
N ASP A 89 -1.38 11.12 0.87
CA ASP A 89 -0.86 12.27 0.13
C ASP A 89 0.27 11.88 -0.84
N THR A 90 0.66 12.83 -1.69
CA THR A 90 1.71 12.62 -2.69
C THR A 90 3.07 12.28 -2.05
N ASN A 91 3.35 12.76 -0.83
CA ASN A 91 4.61 12.45 -0.16
C ASN A 91 4.66 10.99 0.28
N THR A 92 3.57 10.49 0.88
CA THR A 92 3.43 9.08 1.24
C THR A 92 3.52 8.18 0.00
N LEU A 93 2.91 8.58 -1.12
CA LEU A 93 3.02 7.84 -2.38
C LEU A 93 4.47 7.75 -2.90
N LYS A 94 5.27 8.80 -2.72
CA LYS A 94 6.67 8.81 -3.11
C LYS A 94 7.54 7.88 -2.26
N GLU A 95 7.17 7.70 -1.00
CA GLU A 95 7.85 6.77 -0.09
C GLU A 95 7.50 5.31 -0.42
N LEU A 96 6.24 5.05 -0.78
CA LEU A 96 5.73 3.70 -1.01
C LEU A 96 6.04 3.15 -2.40
N TYR A 97 6.01 3.97 -3.44
CA TYR A 97 6.04 3.53 -4.84
C TYR A 97 7.24 4.11 -5.59
N PRO A 98 7.89 3.35 -6.50
CA PRO A 98 8.87 3.92 -7.41
C PRO A 98 8.19 4.90 -8.41
N PRO A 99 8.96 5.84 -9.03
CA PRO A 99 8.40 6.89 -9.89
C PRO A 99 7.48 6.39 -11.02
N ASP A 100 7.83 5.26 -11.64
CA ASP A 100 7.02 4.70 -12.73
C ASP A 100 5.65 4.21 -12.24
N GLN A 101 5.60 3.60 -11.05
CA GLN A 101 4.34 3.15 -10.43
C GLN A 101 3.50 4.34 -9.96
N GLN A 102 4.14 5.40 -9.42
CA GLN A 102 3.46 6.65 -9.10
C GLN A 102 2.79 7.25 -10.34
N ALA A 103 3.48 7.26 -11.49
CA ALA A 103 2.93 7.76 -12.74
C ALA A 103 1.69 6.96 -13.21
N LEU A 104 1.68 5.64 -13.01
CA LEU A 104 0.52 4.79 -13.29
C LEU A 104 -0.67 5.15 -12.39
N ILE A 105 -0.44 5.29 -11.08
CA ILE A 105 -1.48 5.66 -10.11
C ILE A 105 -2.05 7.05 -10.42
N HIS A 106 -1.20 8.02 -10.76
CA HIS A 106 -1.64 9.35 -11.16
C HIS A 106 -2.44 9.32 -12.46
N SER A 107 -2.01 8.55 -13.46
CA SER A 107 -2.74 8.38 -14.72
C SER A 107 -4.12 7.77 -14.50
N PHE A 108 -4.21 6.76 -13.63
CA PHE A 108 -5.45 6.14 -13.20
C PHE A 108 -6.40 7.17 -12.58
N MET A 109 -5.94 7.89 -11.56
CA MET A 109 -6.78 8.84 -10.83
C MET A 109 -7.20 10.04 -11.69
N ASN A 110 -6.29 10.57 -12.52
CA ASN A 110 -6.60 11.67 -13.43
C ASN A 110 -7.65 11.26 -14.47
N SER A 111 -7.55 10.06 -15.02
CA SER A 111 -8.52 9.57 -16.02
C SER A 111 -9.89 9.33 -15.38
N PHE A 112 -9.94 8.82 -14.15
CA PHE A 112 -11.17 8.72 -13.40
C PHE A 112 -11.79 10.08 -13.10
N ASN A 113 -11.02 11.06 -12.64
CA ASN A 113 -11.53 12.39 -12.35
C ASN A 113 -12.04 13.10 -13.61
N ASN A 114 -11.31 13.02 -14.72
CA ASN A 114 -11.76 13.55 -16.01
C ASN A 114 -13.07 12.90 -16.48
N TYR A 115 -13.23 11.59 -16.26
CA TYR A 115 -14.47 10.87 -16.52
C TYR A 115 -15.62 11.38 -15.65
N LEU A 116 -15.37 11.63 -14.36
CA LEU A 116 -16.40 12.20 -13.48
C LEU A 116 -16.80 13.61 -13.93
N ASP A 117 -15.84 14.48 -14.19
CA ASP A 117 -16.07 15.86 -14.63
C ASP A 117 -16.88 15.91 -15.92
N ARG A 118 -16.56 15.03 -16.88
CA ARG A 118 -17.18 15.02 -18.20
C ARG A 118 -18.59 14.42 -18.20
N TYR A 119 -18.82 13.34 -17.45
CA TYR A 119 -20.04 12.56 -17.56
C TYR A 119 -20.94 12.65 -16.33
N TRP A 120 -20.34 12.66 -15.13
CA TRP A 120 -21.05 12.54 -13.86
C TRP A 120 -21.33 13.85 -13.16
N TYR A 121 -20.55 14.90 -13.39
CA TYR A 121 -20.83 16.20 -12.80
C TYR A 121 -21.66 17.08 -13.75
N THR A 122 -22.47 17.91 -13.12
CA THR A 122 -23.18 19.01 -13.77
C THR A 122 -22.28 20.23 -13.83
N ASP A 123 -22.66 21.23 -14.62
CA ASP A 123 -21.95 22.53 -14.69
C ASP A 123 -21.86 23.25 -13.33
N LYS A 124 -22.68 22.84 -12.35
CA LYS A 124 -22.65 23.33 -10.96
C LYS A 124 -21.80 22.47 -10.02
N GLY A 125 -21.04 21.50 -10.54
CA GLY A 125 -20.21 20.57 -9.77
C GLY A 125 -20.98 19.53 -8.96
N LYS A 126 -22.30 19.39 -9.17
CA LYS A 126 -23.12 18.38 -8.47
C LYS A 126 -23.12 17.06 -9.23
N LEU A 127 -23.13 15.95 -8.50
CA LEU A 127 -23.29 14.61 -9.07
C LEU A 127 -24.67 14.48 -9.75
N LYS A 128 -24.63 14.08 -11.01
CA LYS A 128 -25.80 13.85 -11.86
C LYS A 128 -26.42 12.50 -11.52
N THR A 129 -27.75 12.48 -11.44
CA THR A 129 -28.54 11.29 -11.12
C THR A 129 -29.45 10.85 -12.26
N VAL A 130 -29.63 11.70 -13.29
CA VAL A 130 -30.50 11.44 -14.43
C VAL A 130 -29.74 11.70 -15.72
N PHE A 131 -29.76 10.73 -16.62
CA PHE A 131 -29.07 10.76 -17.91
C PHE A 131 -30.09 10.63 -19.03
N ARG A 132 -29.94 11.43 -20.09
CA ARG A 132 -30.90 11.48 -21.19
C ARG A 132 -30.70 10.32 -22.17
N GLY A 133 -31.81 9.71 -22.57
CA GLY A 133 -31.85 8.64 -23.57
C GLY A 133 -31.56 7.26 -23.00
N ALA A 134 -31.41 6.27 -23.88
CA ALA A 134 -31.29 4.87 -23.48
C ALA A 134 -29.83 4.40 -23.53
N ALA A 135 -29.39 3.66 -22.51
CA ALA A 135 -28.03 3.13 -22.40
C ALA A 135 -27.55 2.31 -23.62
N HIS A 136 -28.46 1.62 -24.32
CA HIS A 136 -28.13 0.85 -25.52
C HIS A 136 -27.95 1.71 -26.79
N LYS A 137 -28.31 3.00 -26.76
CA LYS A 137 -28.18 3.92 -27.89
C LYS A 137 -26.96 4.83 -27.71
N THR A 138 -25.92 4.60 -28.51
CA THR A 138 -24.60 5.26 -28.39
C THR A 138 -24.60 6.75 -28.69
N ASP A 139 -25.63 7.27 -29.36
CA ASP A 139 -25.81 8.70 -29.64
C ASP A 139 -26.37 9.49 -28.46
N THR A 140 -27.00 8.79 -27.50
CA THR A 140 -27.59 9.39 -26.30
C THR A 140 -26.55 9.67 -25.22
N GLU A 141 -26.89 10.53 -24.25
CA GLU A 141 -26.02 10.83 -23.11
C GLU A 141 -25.72 9.56 -22.30
N ALA A 142 -26.76 8.78 -22.00
CA ALA A 142 -26.63 7.50 -21.29
C ALA A 142 -25.71 6.52 -22.05
N GLY A 143 -25.90 6.35 -23.36
CA GLY A 143 -25.05 5.45 -24.14
C GLY A 143 -23.60 5.90 -24.27
N LYS A 144 -23.33 7.22 -24.35
CA LYS A 144 -21.97 7.76 -24.33
C LYS A 144 -21.26 7.50 -23.01
N LEU A 145 -21.97 7.59 -21.89
CA LEU A 145 -21.42 7.26 -20.58
C LEU A 145 -21.05 5.78 -20.49
N VAL A 146 -21.94 4.88 -20.92
CA VAL A 146 -21.67 3.43 -20.93
C VAL A 146 -20.44 3.11 -21.79
N LEU A 147 -20.34 3.71 -22.98
CA LEU A 147 -19.18 3.54 -23.86
C LEU A 147 -17.89 4.04 -23.19
N ALA A 148 -17.89 5.26 -22.66
CA ALA A 148 -16.74 5.84 -21.97
C ALA A 148 -16.34 5.01 -20.73
N SER A 149 -17.31 4.39 -20.05
CA SER A 149 -17.04 3.50 -18.91
C SER A 149 -16.32 2.23 -19.33
N ARG A 150 -16.63 1.67 -20.52
CA ARG A 150 -15.92 0.50 -21.07
C ARG A 150 -14.48 0.84 -21.45
N GLU A 151 -14.28 1.98 -22.10
CA GLU A 151 -12.95 2.49 -22.46
C GLU A 151 -12.12 2.71 -21.20
N LEU A 152 -12.66 3.42 -20.21
CA LEU A 152 -11.96 3.66 -18.95
C LEU A 152 -11.65 2.37 -18.19
N CYS A 153 -12.56 1.38 -18.18
CA CYS A 153 -12.27 0.08 -17.58
C CYS A 153 -11.08 -0.62 -18.25
N HIS A 154 -11.00 -0.57 -19.58
CA HIS A 154 -9.88 -1.14 -20.31
C HIS A 154 -8.56 -0.49 -19.89
N ASP A 155 -8.52 0.84 -19.83
CA ASP A 155 -7.32 1.58 -19.42
C ASP A 155 -6.94 1.29 -17.96
N MET A 156 -7.92 1.26 -17.07
CA MET A 156 -7.76 0.88 -15.66
C MET A 156 -7.17 -0.51 -15.49
N ASP A 157 -7.65 -1.48 -16.27
CA ASP A 157 -7.12 -2.85 -16.25
C ASP A 157 -5.66 -2.90 -16.72
N GLN A 158 -5.28 -2.08 -17.72
CA GLN A 158 -3.89 -1.98 -18.15
C GLN A 158 -2.99 -1.36 -17.07
N TRP A 159 -3.43 -0.31 -16.39
CA TRP A 159 -2.64 0.31 -15.32
C TRP A 159 -2.50 -0.63 -14.11
N LEU A 160 -3.58 -1.27 -13.67
CA LEU A 160 -3.56 -2.23 -12.57
C LEU A 160 -2.67 -3.44 -12.88
N LYS A 161 -2.75 -3.98 -14.11
CA LYS A 161 -1.87 -5.06 -14.55
C LYS A 161 -0.40 -4.64 -14.48
N LYS A 162 -0.07 -3.45 -14.96
CA LYS A 162 1.30 -2.91 -14.88
C LYS A 162 1.73 -2.74 -13.43
N LEU A 163 0.89 -2.16 -12.58
CA LEU A 163 1.19 -1.95 -11.16
C LEU A 163 1.57 -3.27 -10.46
N ASN A 164 0.77 -4.33 -10.68
CA ASN A 164 1.00 -5.65 -10.09
C ASN A 164 2.18 -6.42 -10.73
N THR A 165 2.65 -6.03 -11.92
CA THR A 165 3.82 -6.68 -12.55
C THR A 165 5.13 -6.21 -11.90
N PHE A 166 5.11 -5.09 -11.19
CA PHE A 166 6.28 -4.50 -10.53
C PHE A 166 6.26 -4.64 -9.00
N SER A 167 5.26 -5.32 -8.42
CA SER A 167 5.22 -5.71 -7.00
C SER A 167 5.83 -7.08 -6.80
#